data_AF-A0A074YHT6-F1
#
_entry.id   AF-A0A074YHT6-F1
#
_cell.length_a   1.000
_cell.length_b   1.000
_cell.length_c   1.000
_cell.angle_alpha   90.00
_cell.angle_beta   90.00
_cell.angle_gamma   90.00
#
_symmetry.space_group_name_H-M   'P 1'
#
loop_
_entity.id
_entity.type
_entity.pdbx_description
1 polymer ?
#
loop_
_entity_poly.entity_id
_entity_poly.type
_entity_poly.pdbx_seq_one_letter_code
_entity_poly.pdbx_strand_id
1 'polypeptide(L)'
;MRVLAVALQRKETSRQLPGMDLCIVRALYRARETASDHKISGAINTIVSRFMREGLPITRYFLAVGIKFAARSRSLPGMKRYLKLYQDLGLPMARNLFRAIIAKCSVGSNGYGEIRNGRWSRRDLLQVLLGFEDTPREDQHHLGLFLDRTEWTQLYGWLVVLSRCKAPDEIWKEWILWQDSPIRLKSGKPDSLLTDTKLRGDYSFIEMMADTGDTRRAWEMLRDSGIPFKQCRTRTRRALLRDLQHATMWDDQIPIDLLEQYDVELKKIETALGMEWISLHDDQGYHRPTDSLQQCLESLSSPVFKLEPDYGYPYDASPEEIKKQQEAMMLHAEDAGLCIPKTRRKSTISEHDPTT
;
A
#
# COMPACT_ATOMS: atom_id res chain seq x y z
N MET A 1 -3.18 -5.90 -30.81
CA MET A 1 -4.66 -5.93 -30.85
C MET A 1 -5.24 -6.28 -32.22
N ARG A 2 -4.80 -5.68 -33.32
CA ARG A 2 -5.29 -6.00 -34.68
C ARG A 2 -5.20 -7.50 -35.03
N VAL A 3 -4.06 -8.14 -34.74
CA VAL A 3 -3.86 -9.59 -34.96
C VAL A 3 -4.89 -10.44 -34.21
N LEU A 4 -5.12 -10.17 -32.91
CA LEU A 4 -6.13 -10.89 -32.13
C LEU A 4 -7.56 -10.63 -32.63
N ALA A 5 -7.84 -9.41 -33.10
CA ALA A 5 -9.14 -9.09 -33.68
C ALA A 5 -9.41 -9.90 -34.96
N VAL A 6 -8.41 -10.01 -35.84
CA VAL A 6 -8.49 -10.83 -37.07
C VAL A 6 -8.59 -12.32 -36.72
N ALA A 7 -7.79 -12.81 -35.76
CA ALA A 7 -7.83 -14.20 -35.34
C ALA A 7 -9.19 -14.62 -34.71
N LEU A 8 -9.94 -13.66 -34.14
CA LEU A 8 -11.28 -13.91 -33.61
C LEU A 8 -12.38 -13.87 -34.68
N GLN A 9 -12.10 -13.45 -35.92
CA GLN A 9 -13.08 -13.45 -37.01
C GLN A 9 -13.31 -14.85 -37.62
N ARG A 10 -12.36 -15.78 -37.47
CA ARG A 10 -12.46 -17.14 -38.01
C ARG A 10 -12.49 -18.16 -36.87
N LYS A 11 -13.45 -19.11 -36.92
CA LYS A 11 -13.63 -20.15 -35.88
C LYS A 11 -12.39 -21.03 -35.69
N GLU A 12 -11.65 -21.31 -36.76
CA GLU A 12 -10.46 -22.16 -36.72
C GLU A 12 -9.32 -21.51 -35.92
N THR A 13 -9.04 -20.23 -36.19
CA THR A 13 -8.00 -19.49 -35.49
C THR A 13 -8.42 -19.12 -34.07
N SER A 14 -9.71 -18.84 -33.84
CA SER A 14 -10.20 -18.48 -32.51
C SER A 14 -10.07 -19.63 -31.51
N ARG A 15 -10.27 -20.88 -31.94
CA ARG A 15 -10.08 -22.09 -31.13
C ARG A 15 -8.63 -22.32 -30.68
N GLN A 16 -7.65 -21.78 -31.40
CA GLN A 16 -6.23 -21.92 -31.04
C GLN A 16 -5.78 -20.87 -30.01
N LEU A 17 -6.49 -19.73 -29.93
CA LEU A 17 -6.09 -18.60 -29.07
C LEU A 17 -5.96 -18.94 -27.59
N PRO A 18 -6.82 -19.77 -26.96
CA PRO A 18 -6.65 -20.14 -25.56
C PRO A 18 -5.32 -20.84 -25.27
N GLY A 19 -4.81 -21.63 -26.21
CA GLY A 19 -3.51 -22.30 -26.09
C GLY A 19 -2.30 -21.37 -26.29
N MET A 20 -2.53 -20.13 -26.71
CA MET A 20 -1.48 -19.12 -26.95
C MET A 20 -1.40 -18.07 -25.83
N ASP A 21 -2.00 -18.32 -24.67
CA ASP A 21 -2.09 -17.38 -23.56
C ASP A 21 -0.72 -16.80 -23.14
N LEU A 22 0.33 -17.61 -23.08
CA LEU A 22 1.69 -17.16 -22.77
C LEU A 22 2.24 -16.19 -23.81
N CYS A 23 1.99 -16.45 -25.10
CA CYS A 23 2.41 -15.58 -26.20
C CYS A 23 1.67 -14.24 -26.15
N ILE A 24 0.35 -14.28 -25.87
CA ILE A 24 -0.47 -13.08 -25.69
C ILE A 24 0.05 -12.24 -24.53
N VAL A 25 0.30 -12.87 -23.38
CA VAL A 25 0.83 -12.18 -22.19
C VAL A 25 2.20 -11.57 -22.46
N ARG A 26 3.14 -12.31 -23.08
CA ARG A 26 4.47 -11.78 -23.44
C ARG A 26 4.35 -10.57 -24.36
N ALA A 27 3.47 -10.60 -25.35
CA ALA A 27 3.23 -9.47 -26.24
C ALA A 27 2.68 -8.25 -25.50
N LEU A 28 1.76 -8.45 -24.54
CA LEU A 28 1.22 -7.37 -23.70
C LEU A 28 2.30 -6.76 -22.79
N TYR A 29 3.20 -7.57 -22.23
CA TYR A 29 4.32 -7.07 -21.44
C TYR A 29 5.33 -6.28 -22.29
N ARG A 30 5.62 -6.70 -23.51
CA ARG A 30 6.45 -5.93 -24.46
C ARG A 30 5.80 -4.59 -24.82
N ALA A 31 4.49 -4.58 -25.06
CA ALA A 31 3.74 -3.35 -25.35
C ALA A 31 3.77 -2.31 -24.21
N ARG A 32 4.06 -2.73 -22.98
CA ARG A 32 4.21 -1.85 -21.81
C ARG A 32 5.41 -0.90 -21.92
N GLU A 33 6.37 -1.18 -22.80
CA GLU A 33 7.49 -0.28 -23.09
C GLU A 33 7.01 1.06 -23.66
N THR A 34 5.91 1.04 -24.43
CA THR A 34 5.38 2.23 -25.13
C THR A 34 3.96 2.61 -24.68
N ALA A 35 3.25 1.74 -23.96
CA ALA A 35 1.90 1.98 -23.46
C ALA A 35 1.83 2.11 -21.92
N SER A 36 0.81 2.82 -21.42
CA SER A 36 0.50 2.89 -19.99
C SER A 36 -0.15 1.59 -19.48
N ASP A 37 -0.07 1.33 -18.17
CA ASP A 37 -0.68 0.13 -17.57
C ASP A 37 -2.22 0.13 -17.74
N HIS A 38 -2.87 1.31 -17.79
CA HIS A 38 -4.29 1.42 -18.13
C HIS A 38 -4.60 0.91 -19.55
N LYS A 39 -3.77 1.24 -20.55
CA LYS A 39 -3.95 0.76 -21.93
C LYS A 39 -3.75 -0.75 -22.02
N ILE A 40 -2.76 -1.30 -21.30
CA ILE A 40 -2.54 -2.75 -21.23
C ILE A 40 -3.72 -3.45 -20.54
N SER A 41 -4.17 -2.92 -19.40
CA SER A 41 -5.36 -3.42 -18.68
C SER A 41 -6.61 -3.42 -19.56
N GLY A 42 -6.85 -2.34 -20.32
CA GLY A 42 -7.94 -2.26 -21.30
C GLY A 42 -7.83 -3.28 -22.42
N ALA A 43 -6.62 -3.57 -22.91
CA ALA A 43 -6.39 -4.62 -23.91
C ALA A 43 -6.70 -6.01 -23.35
N ILE A 44 -6.28 -6.32 -22.12
CA ILE A 44 -6.59 -7.60 -21.46
C ILE A 44 -8.11 -7.73 -21.28
N ASN A 45 -8.78 -6.69 -20.77
CA ASN A 45 -10.23 -6.65 -20.61
C ASN A 45 -10.96 -6.92 -21.93
N THR A 46 -10.48 -6.34 -23.02
CA THR A 46 -11.05 -6.57 -24.36
C THR A 46 -10.89 -8.02 -24.81
N ILE A 47 -9.72 -8.63 -24.57
CA ILE A 47 -9.47 -10.03 -24.92
C ILE A 47 -10.38 -10.95 -24.10
N VAL A 48 -10.45 -10.74 -22.79
CA VAL A 48 -11.31 -11.50 -21.86
C VAL A 48 -12.78 -11.44 -22.28
N SER A 49 -13.32 -10.23 -22.51
CA SER A 49 -14.71 -10.07 -22.93
C SER A 49 -15.01 -10.75 -24.27
N ARG A 50 -14.06 -10.74 -25.21
CA ARG A 50 -14.22 -11.46 -26.48
C ARG A 50 -14.16 -12.98 -26.29
N PHE A 51 -13.26 -13.48 -25.46
CA PHE A 51 -13.20 -14.92 -25.18
C PHE A 51 -14.52 -15.42 -24.59
N MET A 52 -15.08 -14.70 -23.62
CA MET A 52 -16.39 -15.05 -23.06
C MET A 52 -17.51 -15.04 -24.10
N ARG A 53 -17.57 -13.98 -24.93
CA ARG A 53 -18.59 -13.85 -25.97
C ARG A 53 -18.53 -14.99 -26.99
N GLU A 54 -17.33 -15.44 -27.33
CA GLU A 54 -17.11 -16.55 -28.28
C GLU A 54 -17.12 -17.94 -27.59
N GLY A 55 -17.42 -18.02 -26.28
CA GLY A 55 -17.42 -19.29 -25.53
C GLY A 55 -16.04 -19.94 -25.39
N LEU A 56 -14.95 -19.16 -25.51
CA LEU A 56 -13.58 -19.65 -25.40
C LEU A 56 -13.14 -19.71 -23.93
N PRO A 57 -12.41 -20.77 -23.51
CA PRO A 57 -11.91 -20.88 -22.16
C PRO A 57 -10.86 -19.81 -21.88
N ILE A 58 -10.92 -19.24 -20.67
CA ILE A 58 -9.90 -18.29 -20.19
C ILE A 58 -9.01 -19.03 -19.21
N THR A 59 -7.71 -19.06 -19.48
CA THR A 59 -6.76 -19.77 -18.63
C THR A 59 -6.58 -19.07 -17.28
N ARG A 60 -6.27 -19.85 -16.25
CA ARG A 60 -5.95 -19.33 -14.90
C ARG A 60 -4.81 -18.32 -14.94
N TYR A 61 -3.80 -18.58 -15.78
CA TYR A 61 -2.67 -17.68 -15.96
C TYR A 61 -3.10 -16.32 -16.53
N PHE A 62 -3.96 -16.33 -17.55
CA PHE A 62 -4.47 -15.09 -18.15
C PHE A 62 -5.31 -14.27 -17.17
N LEU A 63 -6.18 -14.93 -16.37
CA LEU A 63 -6.95 -14.27 -15.30
C LEU A 63 -6.04 -13.68 -14.22
N ALA A 64 -5.00 -14.41 -13.80
CA ALA A 64 -4.02 -13.93 -12.83
C ALA A 64 -3.28 -12.68 -13.34
N VAL A 65 -2.97 -12.62 -14.63
CA VAL A 65 -2.39 -11.41 -15.26
C VAL A 65 -3.41 -10.26 -15.29
N GLY A 66 -4.65 -10.53 -15.65
CA GLY A 66 -5.73 -9.55 -15.69
C GLY A 66 -5.95 -8.85 -14.34
N ILE A 67 -6.14 -9.62 -13.26
CA ILE A 67 -6.34 -9.04 -11.92
C ILE A 67 -5.10 -8.28 -11.43
N LYS A 68 -3.88 -8.75 -11.76
CA LYS A 68 -2.63 -8.02 -11.45
C LYS A 68 -2.58 -6.68 -12.17
N PHE A 69 -3.01 -6.60 -13.43
CA PHE A 69 -3.06 -5.34 -14.15
C PHE A 69 -4.18 -4.42 -13.67
N ALA A 70 -5.35 -4.96 -13.31
CA ALA A 70 -6.42 -4.17 -12.69
C ALA A 70 -5.95 -3.52 -11.38
N ALA A 71 -5.23 -4.29 -10.54
CA ALA A 71 -4.64 -3.78 -9.30
C ALA A 71 -3.61 -2.67 -9.57
N ARG A 72 -2.69 -2.94 -10.51
CA ARG A 72 -1.62 -2.00 -10.91
C ARG A 72 -2.15 -0.73 -11.56
N SER A 73 -3.21 -0.83 -12.34
CA SER A 73 -3.85 0.32 -13.00
C SER A 73 -4.90 0.98 -12.11
N ARG A 74 -4.97 0.64 -10.82
CA ARG A 74 -5.95 1.20 -9.86
C ARG A 74 -7.40 1.21 -10.37
N SER A 75 -7.80 0.14 -11.06
CA SER A 75 -9.10 0.07 -11.70
C SER A 75 -10.11 -0.64 -10.81
N LEU A 76 -10.97 0.12 -10.13
CA LEU A 76 -12.08 -0.43 -9.36
C LEU A 76 -12.99 -1.36 -10.22
N PRO A 77 -13.46 -0.96 -11.43
CA PRO A 77 -14.27 -1.85 -12.27
C PRO A 77 -13.51 -3.10 -12.73
N GLY A 78 -12.20 -2.98 -12.96
CA GLY A 78 -11.35 -4.11 -13.32
C GLY A 78 -11.23 -5.10 -12.17
N MET A 79 -10.94 -4.62 -10.96
CA MET A 79 -10.86 -5.46 -9.77
C MET A 79 -12.18 -6.18 -9.50
N LYS A 80 -13.30 -5.45 -9.54
CA LYS A 80 -14.65 -6.02 -9.41
C LYS A 80 -14.89 -7.15 -10.40
N ARG A 81 -14.64 -6.89 -11.69
CA ARG A 81 -14.78 -7.89 -12.75
C ARG A 81 -13.93 -9.13 -12.48
N TYR A 82 -12.64 -8.99 -12.22
CA TYR A 82 -11.76 -10.15 -12.08
C TYR A 82 -12.04 -10.94 -10.80
N LEU A 83 -12.34 -10.29 -9.69
CA LEU A 83 -12.70 -10.98 -8.45
C LEU A 83 -13.99 -11.79 -8.63
N LYS A 84 -15.00 -11.23 -9.31
CA LYS A 84 -16.20 -11.96 -9.71
C LYS A 84 -15.86 -13.17 -10.57
N LEU A 85 -14.99 -13.03 -11.56
CA LEU A 85 -14.59 -14.16 -12.41
C LEU A 85 -13.85 -15.27 -11.66
N TYR A 86 -13.04 -14.93 -10.66
CA TYR A 86 -12.43 -15.94 -9.80
C TYR A 86 -13.50 -16.72 -9.01
N GLN A 87 -14.52 -16.01 -8.49
CA GLN A 87 -15.64 -16.61 -7.77
C GLN A 87 -16.52 -17.48 -8.68
N ASP A 88 -17.00 -16.93 -9.80
CA ASP A 88 -17.89 -17.61 -10.75
C ASP A 88 -17.25 -18.88 -11.34
N LEU A 89 -15.93 -18.88 -11.53
CA LEU A 89 -15.17 -20.04 -12.03
C LEU A 89 -14.71 -21.01 -10.93
N GLY A 90 -15.02 -20.73 -9.65
CA GLY A 90 -14.60 -21.55 -8.51
C GLY A 90 -13.08 -21.68 -8.39
N LEU A 91 -12.32 -20.66 -8.79
CA LEU A 91 -10.87 -20.70 -8.82
C LEU A 91 -10.28 -20.24 -7.49
N PRO A 92 -9.48 -21.06 -6.79
CA PRO A 92 -8.76 -20.59 -5.62
C PRO A 92 -7.70 -19.57 -6.03
N MET A 93 -7.52 -18.53 -5.19
CA MET A 93 -6.46 -17.56 -5.40
C MET A 93 -5.15 -18.10 -4.83
N ALA A 94 -4.14 -18.29 -5.69
CA ALA A 94 -2.82 -18.73 -5.23
C ALA A 94 -2.17 -17.69 -4.30
N ARG A 95 -1.45 -18.16 -3.27
CA ARG A 95 -0.79 -17.30 -2.27
C ARG A 95 0.09 -16.20 -2.88
N ASN A 96 0.89 -16.57 -3.88
CA ASN A 96 1.77 -15.65 -4.61
C ASN A 96 0.98 -14.61 -5.41
N LEU A 97 -0.21 -14.97 -5.90
CA LEU A 97 -1.09 -14.03 -6.60
C LEU A 97 -1.72 -13.04 -5.62
N PHE A 98 -2.26 -13.51 -4.50
CA PHE A 98 -2.82 -12.66 -3.45
C PHE A 98 -1.79 -11.62 -2.98
N ARG A 99 -0.59 -12.07 -2.59
CA ARG A 99 0.51 -11.18 -2.20
C ARG A 99 0.90 -10.20 -3.30
N ALA A 100 0.92 -10.65 -4.55
CA ALA A 100 1.24 -9.78 -5.68
C ALA A 100 0.14 -8.74 -5.95
N ILE A 101 -1.12 -9.01 -5.64
CA ILE A 101 -2.22 -8.03 -5.73
C ILE A 101 -2.11 -7.03 -4.59
N ILE A 102 -1.97 -7.50 -3.34
CA ILE A 102 -1.79 -6.65 -2.15
C ILE A 102 -0.62 -5.68 -2.35
N ALA A 103 0.52 -6.17 -2.84
CA ALA A 103 1.68 -5.31 -3.12
C ALA A 103 1.44 -4.23 -4.19
N LYS A 104 0.42 -4.38 -5.05
CA LYS A 104 0.02 -3.36 -6.06
C LYS A 104 -1.07 -2.42 -5.56
N CYS A 105 -1.85 -2.88 -4.58
CA CYS A 105 -2.76 -2.03 -3.81
C CYS A 105 -1.99 -1.10 -2.85
N SER A 106 -0.76 -1.49 -2.49
CA SER A 106 0.03 -0.88 -1.44
C SER A 106 1.26 -0.19 -2.01
N VAL A 107 1.28 1.15 -2.08
CA VAL A 107 2.48 1.90 -2.51
C VAL A 107 3.51 1.85 -1.38
N GLY A 108 4.76 1.44 -1.65
CA GLY A 108 5.81 1.35 -0.64
C GLY A 108 5.98 2.67 0.14
N SER A 109 6.38 2.60 1.42
CA SER A 109 6.54 3.79 2.29
C SER A 109 7.46 4.86 1.70
N ASN A 110 8.43 4.44 0.88
CA ASN A 110 9.41 5.32 0.25
C ASN A 110 8.99 5.77 -1.17
N GLY A 111 7.76 5.47 -1.61
CA GLY A 111 7.29 5.78 -2.96
C GLY A 111 7.99 5.00 -4.09
N TYR A 112 9.03 4.22 -3.80
CA TYR A 112 9.71 3.41 -4.80
C TYR A 112 8.85 2.22 -5.22
N GLY A 113 8.33 2.29 -6.45
CA GLY A 113 7.48 1.27 -7.06
C GLY A 113 6.08 1.78 -7.33
N GLU A 114 5.70 1.74 -8.61
CA GLU A 114 4.33 1.94 -9.10
C GLU A 114 3.69 3.34 -8.98
N ILE A 115 4.42 4.42 -8.58
CA ILE A 115 3.91 5.82 -8.66
C ILE A 115 3.47 6.20 -10.09
N ARG A 116 3.99 5.54 -11.13
CA ARG A 116 3.64 5.82 -12.54
C ARG A 116 2.12 5.85 -12.80
N ASN A 117 1.31 5.12 -12.03
CA ASN A 117 -0.15 5.13 -12.20
C ASN A 117 -0.89 5.83 -11.03
N GLY A 118 -0.22 6.65 -10.21
CA GLY A 118 -0.83 7.41 -9.11
C GLY A 118 -0.92 6.65 -7.80
N ARG A 119 -1.98 6.85 -7.01
CA ARG A 119 -2.31 6.05 -5.81
C ARG A 119 -3.77 5.63 -5.89
N TRP A 120 -4.14 4.60 -5.14
CA TRP A 120 -5.55 4.27 -4.96
C TRP A 120 -6.26 5.39 -4.20
N SER A 121 -7.53 5.64 -4.51
CA SER A 121 -8.43 6.27 -3.55
C SER A 121 -8.69 5.29 -2.41
N ARG A 122 -8.73 5.79 -1.17
CA ARG A 122 -9.01 4.98 0.02
C ARG A 122 -10.37 4.28 -0.11
N ARG A 123 -11.40 5.00 -0.59
CA ARG A 123 -12.75 4.45 -0.79
C ARG A 123 -12.74 3.27 -1.77
N ASP A 124 -12.16 3.47 -2.95
CA ASP A 124 -12.09 2.41 -3.97
C ASP A 124 -11.32 1.20 -3.48
N LEU A 125 -10.19 1.41 -2.78
CA LEU A 125 -9.40 0.30 -2.26
C LEU A 125 -10.13 -0.46 -1.15
N LEU A 126 -10.83 0.23 -0.25
CA LEU A 126 -11.67 -0.42 0.76
C LEU A 126 -12.74 -1.31 0.12
N GLN A 127 -13.35 -0.88 -1.00
CA GLN A 127 -14.31 -1.72 -1.71
C GLN A 127 -13.67 -2.99 -2.27
N VAL A 128 -12.48 -2.88 -2.86
CA VAL A 128 -11.73 -4.04 -3.38
C VAL A 128 -11.36 -5.03 -2.26
N LEU A 129 -11.07 -4.52 -1.06
CA LEU A 129 -10.68 -5.34 0.09
C LEU A 129 -11.90 -5.98 0.77
N LEU A 130 -12.93 -5.19 1.07
CA LEU A 130 -13.98 -5.51 2.04
C LEU A 130 -15.36 -5.76 1.42
N GLY A 131 -15.57 -5.39 0.17
CA GLY A 131 -16.86 -5.57 -0.51
C GLY A 131 -17.26 -4.36 -1.34
N PHE A 132 -17.91 -4.60 -2.47
CA PHE A 132 -18.36 -3.55 -3.37
C PHE A 132 -19.72 -3.01 -2.91
N GLU A 133 -19.85 -1.68 -2.82
CA GLU A 133 -21.05 -0.99 -2.30
C GLU A 133 -22.32 -1.31 -3.12
N ASP A 134 -22.16 -1.52 -4.42
CA ASP A 134 -23.22 -1.79 -5.39
C ASP A 134 -23.48 -3.30 -5.62
N THR A 135 -22.98 -4.17 -4.73
CA THR A 135 -23.13 -5.62 -4.86
C THR A 135 -23.92 -6.19 -3.65
N PRO A 136 -24.98 -6.98 -3.88
CA PRO A 136 -25.71 -7.65 -2.79
C PRO A 136 -24.80 -8.57 -1.97
N ARG A 137 -25.17 -8.85 -0.71
CA ARG A 137 -24.33 -9.61 0.24
C ARG A 137 -24.03 -11.02 -0.26
N GLU A 138 -25.02 -11.67 -0.84
CA GLU A 138 -24.98 -13.01 -1.43
C GLU A 138 -24.03 -13.10 -2.64
N ASP A 139 -23.83 -11.99 -3.36
CA ASP A 139 -23.01 -11.90 -4.57
C ASP A 139 -21.67 -11.21 -4.33
N GLN A 140 -21.29 -10.97 -3.06
CA GLN A 140 -20.05 -10.27 -2.72
C GLN A 140 -18.82 -11.04 -3.23
N HIS A 141 -17.88 -10.29 -3.80
CA HIS A 141 -16.62 -10.80 -4.34
C HIS A 141 -15.49 -9.81 -4.07
N HIS A 142 -14.81 -9.92 -2.94
CA HIS A 142 -13.72 -9.01 -2.57
C HIS A 142 -12.49 -9.81 -2.12
N LEU A 143 -11.33 -9.14 -2.01
CA LEU A 143 -10.08 -9.82 -1.67
C LEU A 143 -10.13 -10.54 -0.32
N GLY A 144 -10.86 -9.99 0.66
CA GLY A 144 -11.04 -10.61 1.97
C GLY A 144 -11.64 -12.03 1.94
N LEU A 145 -12.42 -12.39 0.90
CA LEU A 145 -12.96 -13.75 0.72
C LEU A 145 -11.91 -14.76 0.28
N PHE A 146 -10.80 -14.30 -0.30
CA PHE A 146 -9.70 -15.14 -0.76
C PHE A 146 -8.54 -15.24 0.25
N LEU A 147 -8.66 -14.57 1.41
CA LEU A 147 -7.62 -14.53 2.43
C LEU A 147 -7.52 -15.86 3.19
N ASP A 148 -6.37 -16.52 3.09
CA ASP A 148 -6.00 -17.66 3.94
C ASP A 148 -5.43 -17.15 5.27
N ARG A 149 -6.28 -17.06 6.30
CA ARG A 149 -5.90 -16.63 7.67
C ARG A 149 -5.01 -17.64 8.40
N THR A 150 -4.83 -18.84 7.86
CA THR A 150 -3.91 -19.84 8.42
C THR A 150 -2.45 -19.60 7.99
N GLU A 151 -2.21 -18.64 7.10
CA GLU A 151 -0.89 -18.34 6.56
C GLU A 151 -0.46 -16.91 6.95
N TRP A 152 0.56 -16.82 7.80
CA TRP A 152 1.01 -15.55 8.38
C TRP A 152 1.42 -14.50 7.34
N THR A 153 2.06 -14.88 6.23
CA THR A 153 2.53 -13.88 5.25
C THR A 153 1.40 -13.22 4.48
N GLN A 154 0.29 -13.93 4.25
CA GLN A 154 -0.94 -13.36 3.71
C GLN A 154 -1.66 -12.47 4.71
N LEU A 155 -1.82 -12.94 5.96
CA LEU A 155 -2.43 -12.14 7.03
C LEU A 155 -1.63 -10.84 7.26
N TYR A 156 -0.30 -10.92 7.33
CA TYR A 156 0.54 -9.74 7.46
C TYR A 156 0.35 -8.76 6.30
N GLY A 157 0.34 -9.24 5.04
CA GLY A 157 0.09 -8.38 3.88
C GLY A 157 -1.30 -7.73 3.92
N TRP A 158 -2.30 -8.46 4.41
CA TRP A 158 -3.65 -7.97 4.64
C TRP A 158 -3.71 -6.86 5.69
N LEU A 159 -3.08 -7.05 6.86
CA LEU A 159 -3.00 -6.03 7.90
C LEU A 159 -2.28 -4.76 7.41
N VAL A 160 -1.20 -4.92 6.64
CA VAL A 160 -0.46 -3.79 6.05
C VAL A 160 -1.30 -2.97 5.08
N VAL A 161 -2.17 -3.59 4.28
CA VAL A 161 -3.03 -2.81 3.39
C VAL A 161 -4.18 -2.14 4.16
N LEU A 162 -4.74 -2.80 5.17
CA LEU A 162 -5.78 -2.22 6.04
C LEU A 162 -5.26 -1.02 6.86
N SER A 163 -4.04 -1.11 7.39
CA SER A 163 -3.45 -0.01 8.16
C SER A 163 -3.26 1.24 7.30
N ARG A 164 -2.80 1.05 6.06
CA ARG A 164 -2.67 2.13 5.07
C ARG A 164 -4.01 2.69 4.64
N CYS A 165 -5.04 1.86 4.58
CA CYS A 165 -6.42 2.31 4.38
C CYS A 165 -7.04 2.96 5.63
N LYS A 166 -6.29 3.13 6.73
CA LYS A 166 -6.79 3.70 7.99
C LYS A 166 -8.09 3.01 8.42
N ALA A 167 -8.10 1.67 8.42
CA ALA A 167 -9.28 0.86 8.70
C ALA A 167 -9.16 0.17 10.07
N PRO A 168 -9.21 0.93 11.20
CA PRO A 168 -8.97 0.37 12.53
C PRO A 168 -10.00 -0.71 12.91
N ASP A 169 -11.28 -0.53 12.56
CA ASP A 169 -12.31 -1.53 12.90
C ASP A 169 -12.05 -2.90 12.27
N GLU A 170 -11.52 -2.93 11.04
CA GLU A 170 -11.18 -4.19 10.36
C GLU A 170 -9.93 -4.84 10.96
N ILE A 171 -8.93 -4.04 11.35
CA ILE A 171 -7.75 -4.57 12.08
C ILE A 171 -8.18 -5.12 13.44
N TRP A 172 -9.11 -4.46 14.12
CA TRP A 172 -9.63 -4.92 15.40
C TRP A 172 -10.38 -6.25 15.27
N LYS A 173 -11.20 -6.42 14.24
CA LYS A 173 -11.85 -7.72 13.95
C LYS A 173 -10.80 -8.82 13.73
N GLU A 174 -9.75 -8.54 12.95
CA GLU A 174 -8.67 -9.51 12.74
C GLU A 174 -7.87 -9.78 14.03
N TRP A 175 -7.74 -8.79 14.92
CA TRP A 175 -7.10 -8.97 16.24
C TRP A 175 -7.88 -9.94 17.11
N ILE A 176 -9.21 -9.80 17.19
CA ILE A 176 -10.08 -10.74 17.92
C ILE A 176 -9.91 -12.15 17.37
N LEU A 177 -9.92 -12.32 16.04
CA LEU A 177 -9.69 -13.64 15.42
C LEU A 177 -8.27 -14.17 15.67
N TRP A 178 -7.28 -13.28 15.73
CA TRP A 178 -5.89 -13.63 15.97
C TRP A 178 -5.65 -14.16 17.38
N GLN A 179 -6.35 -13.62 18.39
CA GLN A 179 -6.22 -14.04 19.78
C GLN A 179 -6.41 -15.56 19.95
N ASP A 180 -7.34 -16.15 19.19
CA ASP A 180 -7.68 -17.57 19.19
C ASP A 180 -6.98 -18.38 18.07
N SER A 181 -6.13 -17.74 17.26
CA SER A 181 -5.51 -18.40 16.10
C SER A 181 -4.54 -19.51 16.53
N PRO A 182 -4.62 -20.71 15.92
CA PRO A 182 -3.66 -21.77 16.17
C PRO A 182 -2.20 -21.37 15.91
N ILE A 183 -1.95 -20.44 14.98
CA ILE A 183 -0.60 -19.93 14.69
C ILE A 183 -0.05 -19.18 15.90
N ARG A 184 -0.88 -18.35 16.53
CA ARG A 184 -0.53 -17.59 17.74
C ARG A 184 -0.31 -18.51 18.94
N LEU A 185 -1.18 -19.50 19.10
CA LEU A 185 -1.15 -20.45 20.22
C LEU A 185 -0.02 -21.48 20.13
N LYS A 186 0.41 -21.87 18.92
CA LYS A 186 1.51 -22.83 18.69
C LYS A 186 2.89 -22.27 19.03
N SER A 187 3.07 -20.95 18.97
CA SER A 187 4.29 -20.31 19.43
C SER A 187 4.37 -20.39 20.95
N GLY A 188 5.13 -21.39 21.41
CA GLY A 188 5.46 -21.62 22.80
C GLY A 188 6.30 -20.50 23.40
N LYS A 189 6.50 -20.57 24.72
CA LYS A 189 7.23 -19.57 25.52
C LYS A 189 8.57 -19.17 24.86
N PRO A 190 8.94 -17.87 24.91
CA PRO A 190 10.10 -17.35 24.21
C PRO A 190 11.39 -17.81 24.89
N ASP A 191 11.99 -18.91 24.43
CA ASP A 191 13.33 -19.34 24.86
C ASP A 191 14.47 -18.63 24.08
N SER A 192 14.14 -17.69 23.19
CA SER A 192 15.13 -16.92 22.44
C SER A 192 14.50 -15.67 21.79
N LEU A 193 15.21 -14.54 21.89
CA LEU A 193 14.87 -13.21 21.33
C LEU A 193 14.60 -13.18 19.81
N LEU A 194 14.83 -14.28 19.09
CA LEU A 194 14.78 -14.32 17.63
C LEU A 194 13.83 -15.39 17.03
N THR A 195 13.05 -16.11 17.85
CA THR A 195 12.30 -17.29 17.36
C THR A 195 10.79 -17.29 17.56
N ASP A 196 10.18 -16.18 18.01
CA ASP A 196 8.78 -16.23 18.46
C ASP A 196 7.80 -15.67 17.41
N THR A 197 7.13 -16.55 16.68
CA THR A 197 6.05 -16.19 15.76
C THR A 197 4.86 -15.53 16.49
N LYS A 198 4.70 -15.72 17.81
CA LYS A 198 3.68 -15.05 18.63
C LYS A 198 3.98 -13.57 18.77
N LEU A 199 5.18 -13.25 19.29
CA LEU A 199 5.61 -11.88 19.52
C LEU A 199 5.65 -11.11 18.21
N ARG A 200 6.08 -11.75 17.11
CA ARG A 200 6.03 -11.14 15.77
C ARG A 200 4.60 -10.80 15.35
N GLY A 201 3.65 -11.66 15.66
CA GLY A 201 2.24 -11.48 15.31
C GLY A 201 1.58 -10.36 16.10
N ASP A 202 1.59 -10.46 17.43
CA ASP A 202 1.02 -9.46 18.32
C ASP A 202 1.65 -8.07 18.08
N TYR A 203 2.98 -8.03 17.92
CA TYR A 203 3.69 -6.80 17.55
C TYR A 203 3.20 -6.19 16.24
N SER A 204 2.97 -7.01 15.21
CA SER A 204 2.48 -6.51 13.91
C SER A 204 1.07 -5.94 14.04
N PHE A 205 0.19 -6.52 14.84
CA PHE A 205 -1.13 -5.95 15.09
C PHE A 205 -1.06 -4.58 15.78
N ILE A 206 -0.21 -4.45 16.80
CA ILE A 206 0.02 -3.18 17.50
C ILE A 206 0.57 -2.12 16.54
N GLU A 207 1.60 -2.48 15.74
CA GLU A 207 2.21 -1.59 14.75
C GLU A 207 1.17 -1.14 13.71
N MET A 208 0.38 -2.06 13.17
CA MET A 208 -0.63 -1.77 12.15
C MET A 208 -1.79 -0.95 12.71
N MET A 209 -2.22 -1.20 13.94
CA MET A 209 -3.24 -0.39 14.61
C MET A 209 -2.74 1.03 14.90
N ALA A 210 -1.53 1.17 15.44
CA ALA A 210 -0.91 2.48 15.66
C ALA A 210 -0.74 3.26 14.33
N ASP A 211 -0.36 2.58 13.24
CA ASP A 211 -0.26 3.17 11.91
C ASP A 211 -1.63 3.66 11.37
N THR A 212 -2.78 3.15 11.85
CA THR A 212 -4.09 3.73 11.51
C THR A 212 -4.40 5.05 12.22
N GLY A 213 -3.68 5.36 13.31
CA GLY A 213 -3.99 6.49 14.19
C GLY A 213 -4.97 6.18 15.32
N ASP A 214 -5.53 4.96 15.41
CA ASP A 214 -6.31 4.50 16.57
C ASP A 214 -5.35 4.01 17.67
N THR A 215 -4.68 4.97 18.29
CA THR A 215 -3.70 4.77 19.37
C THR A 215 -4.34 4.13 20.60
N ARG A 216 -5.61 4.43 20.88
CA ARG A 216 -6.37 3.82 21.99
C ARG A 216 -6.41 2.32 21.86
N ARG A 217 -6.88 1.78 20.74
CA ARG A 217 -6.93 0.32 20.53
C ARG A 217 -5.52 -0.27 20.43
N ALA A 218 -4.54 0.47 19.93
CA ALA A 218 -3.15 0.01 19.90
C ALA A 218 -2.57 -0.19 21.32
N TRP A 219 -2.87 0.73 22.25
CA TRP A 219 -2.51 0.58 23.67
C TRP A 219 -3.26 -0.57 24.34
N GLU A 220 -4.54 -0.79 23.99
CA GLU A 220 -5.30 -1.96 24.45
C GLU A 220 -4.65 -3.28 23.97
N MET A 221 -4.27 -3.36 22.69
CA MET A 221 -3.54 -4.52 22.15
C MET A 221 -2.19 -4.74 22.84
N LEU A 222 -1.44 -3.67 23.13
CA LEU A 222 -0.15 -3.75 23.81
C LEU A 222 -0.31 -4.38 25.20
N ARG A 223 -1.28 -3.89 25.99
CA ARG A 223 -1.63 -4.48 27.30
C ARG A 223 -1.99 -5.96 27.16
N ASP A 224 -2.89 -6.29 26.25
CA ASP A 224 -3.40 -7.66 26.08
C ASP A 224 -2.33 -8.64 25.56
N SER A 225 -1.34 -8.13 24.83
CA SER A 225 -0.19 -8.92 24.35
C SER A 225 0.85 -9.21 25.44
N GLY A 226 0.86 -8.42 26.52
CA GLY A 226 1.89 -8.48 27.56
C GLY A 226 3.29 -8.06 27.11
N ILE A 227 3.42 -7.46 25.92
CA ILE A 227 4.69 -6.94 25.40
C ILE A 227 5.03 -5.65 26.15
N PRO A 228 6.22 -5.53 26.78
CA PRO A 228 6.66 -4.27 27.37
C PRO A 228 6.82 -3.16 26.32
N PHE A 229 6.42 -1.93 26.64
CA PHE A 229 6.51 -0.80 25.72
C PHE A 229 7.94 -0.61 25.17
N LYS A 230 8.97 -0.72 26.02
CA LYS A 230 10.39 -0.65 25.60
C LYS A 230 10.82 -1.67 24.54
N GLN A 231 10.12 -2.80 24.43
CA GLN A 231 10.41 -3.83 23.40
C GLN A 231 9.75 -3.51 22.05
N CYS A 232 8.83 -2.54 21.99
CA CYS A 232 8.29 -2.10 20.71
C CYS A 232 9.35 -1.36 19.88
N ARG A 233 9.27 -1.39 18.54
CA ARG A 233 10.20 -0.58 17.71
C ARG A 233 9.92 0.90 17.92
N THR A 234 10.97 1.71 17.78
CA THR A 234 10.94 3.17 17.94
C THR A 234 9.78 3.84 17.21
N ARG A 235 9.48 3.43 15.96
CA ARG A 235 8.37 4.02 15.20
C ARG A 235 7.00 3.78 15.87
N THR A 236 6.75 2.56 16.33
CA THR A 236 5.49 2.20 17.00
C THR A 236 5.39 2.90 18.35
N ARG A 237 6.49 2.99 19.10
CA ARG A 237 6.55 3.74 20.36
C ARG A 237 6.19 5.21 20.15
N ARG A 238 6.83 5.88 19.18
CA ARG A 238 6.49 7.28 18.82
C ARG A 238 5.03 7.45 18.40
N ALA A 239 4.47 6.49 17.65
CA ALA A 239 3.06 6.54 17.27
C ALA A 239 2.13 6.44 18.49
N LEU A 240 2.42 5.54 19.43
CA LEU A 240 1.65 5.36 20.67
C LEU A 240 1.74 6.58 21.60
N LEU A 241 2.92 7.20 21.70
CA LEU A 241 3.17 8.38 22.54
C LEU A 241 2.46 9.65 22.05
N ARG A 242 1.94 9.69 20.81
CA ARG A 242 1.13 10.81 20.32
C ARG A 242 -0.12 11.04 21.19
N ASP A 243 -0.71 9.96 21.70
CA ASP A 243 -1.91 9.99 22.53
C ASP A 243 -1.65 9.25 23.86
N LEU A 244 -0.71 9.77 24.63
CA LEU A 244 -0.30 9.19 25.91
C LEU A 244 -1.47 9.05 26.90
N GLN A 245 -2.55 9.84 26.76
CA GLN A 245 -3.76 9.70 27.58
C GLN A 245 -4.43 8.32 27.49
N HIS A 246 -4.11 7.52 26.47
CA HIS A 246 -4.61 6.16 26.29
C HIS A 246 -3.65 5.09 26.81
N ALA A 247 -2.52 5.46 27.40
CA ALA A 247 -1.55 4.52 27.93
C ALA A 247 -2.19 3.57 28.95
N THR A 248 -2.09 2.29 28.66
CA THR A 248 -2.60 1.19 29.51
C THR A 248 -1.53 0.62 30.44
N MET A 249 -0.28 1.03 30.24
CA MET A 249 0.88 0.62 31.03
C MET A 249 1.90 1.75 31.10
N TRP A 250 2.75 1.73 32.11
CA TRP A 250 3.81 2.70 32.29
C TRP A 250 5.13 2.00 32.56
N ASP A 251 6.12 2.18 31.68
CA ASP A 251 7.49 1.70 31.90
C ASP A 251 8.50 2.86 31.94
N ASP A 252 9.74 2.54 32.31
CA ASP A 252 10.84 3.47 32.46
C ASP A 252 11.31 4.11 31.14
N GLN A 253 10.95 3.52 30.00
CA GLN A 253 11.32 4.04 28.68
C GLN A 253 10.37 5.15 28.21
N ILE A 254 9.12 5.18 28.68
CA ILE A 254 8.13 6.20 28.26
C ILE A 254 8.63 7.64 28.47
N PRO A 255 9.15 8.04 29.65
CA PRO A 255 9.63 9.41 29.85
C PRO A 255 10.80 9.78 28.92
N ILE A 256 11.70 8.82 28.64
CA ILE A 256 12.87 9.01 27.78
C ILE A 256 12.40 9.24 26.34
N ASP A 257 11.58 8.32 25.80
CA ASP A 257 11.08 8.41 24.43
C ASP A 257 10.14 9.61 24.23
N LEU A 258 9.43 10.06 25.27
CA LEU A 258 8.56 11.23 25.22
C LEU A 258 9.37 12.53 25.06
N LEU A 259 10.48 12.67 25.78
CA LEU A 259 11.40 13.79 25.62
C LEU A 259 12.01 13.80 24.21
N GLU A 260 12.51 12.66 23.75
CA GLU A 260 13.02 12.52 22.38
C GLU A 260 11.96 12.87 21.32
N GLN A 261 10.69 12.53 21.57
CA GLN A 261 9.61 12.87 20.67
C GLN A 261 9.33 14.37 20.62
N TYR A 262 9.35 15.07 21.76
CA TYR A 262 9.22 16.52 21.77
C TYR A 262 10.34 17.21 21.00
N ASP A 263 11.59 16.76 21.14
CA ASP A 263 12.71 17.28 20.37
C ASP A 263 12.52 17.06 18.86
N VAL A 264 12.05 15.88 18.46
CA VAL A 264 11.78 15.54 17.06
C VAL A 264 10.65 16.40 16.48
N GLU A 265 9.54 16.56 17.20
CA GLU A 265 8.40 17.37 16.73
C GLU A 265 8.74 18.86 16.69
N LEU A 266 9.47 19.38 17.67
CA LEU A 266 9.95 20.75 17.68
C LEU A 266 10.86 21.01 16.47
N LYS A 267 11.81 20.13 16.20
CA LYS A 267 12.70 20.24 15.03
C LYS A 267 11.95 20.24 13.70
N LYS A 268 10.85 19.50 13.58
CA LYS A 268 10.01 19.52 12.38
C LYS A 268 9.33 20.87 12.20
N ILE A 269 8.80 21.44 13.28
CA ILE A 269 8.17 22.77 13.27
C ILE A 269 9.20 23.83 12.88
N GLU A 270 10.39 23.79 13.49
CA GLU A 270 11.51 24.68 13.17
C GLU A 270 11.89 24.59 11.68
N THR A 271 12.05 23.38 11.17
CA THR A 271 12.37 23.14 9.74
C THR A 271 11.26 23.68 8.82
N ALA A 272 9.99 23.46 9.18
CA ALA A 272 8.86 23.94 8.40
C ALA A 272 8.76 25.47 8.39
N LEU A 273 9.15 26.12 9.49
CA LEU A 273 9.19 27.57 9.62
C LEU A 273 10.47 28.20 9.07
N GLY A 274 11.49 27.41 8.65
CA GLY A 274 12.79 27.96 8.25
C GLY A 274 13.54 28.61 9.42
N MET A 275 13.42 28.02 10.61
CA MET A 275 14.10 28.45 11.83
C MET A 275 15.05 27.35 12.30
N GLU A 276 16.11 27.73 12.99
CA GLU A 276 17.01 26.80 13.69
C GLU A 276 17.24 27.24 15.13
N TRP A 277 17.31 26.28 16.06
CA TRP A 277 17.70 26.54 17.44
C TRP A 277 19.22 26.59 17.57
N ILE A 278 19.73 27.68 18.16
CA ILE A 278 21.15 27.85 18.49
C ILE A 278 21.31 27.76 20.01
N SER A 279 21.99 26.71 20.48
CA SER A 279 22.31 26.54 21.89
C SER A 279 23.50 27.42 22.31
N LEU A 280 23.37 28.07 23.47
CA LEU A 280 24.36 28.96 24.08
C LEU A 280 24.98 28.39 25.37
N HIS A 281 24.79 27.09 25.65
CA HIS A 281 25.08 26.38 26.91
C HIS A 281 24.03 26.59 28.04
N ASP A 282 24.00 25.68 29.02
CA ASP A 282 23.10 25.67 30.20
C ASP A 282 21.59 25.82 29.88
N ASP A 283 21.08 25.01 28.94
CA ASP A 283 19.69 25.04 28.46
C ASP A 283 19.23 26.40 27.91
N GLN A 284 20.17 27.31 27.65
CA GLN A 284 19.92 28.58 26.99
C GLN A 284 20.17 28.47 25.49
N GLY A 285 19.43 29.26 24.74
CA GLY A 285 19.56 29.36 23.30
C GLY A 285 18.54 30.32 22.73
N TYR A 286 18.59 30.50 21.42
CA TYR A 286 17.64 31.34 20.69
C TYR A 286 17.38 30.76 19.29
N HIS A 287 16.21 31.08 18.75
CA HIS A 287 15.87 30.73 17.36
C HIS A 287 16.44 31.76 16.39
N ARG A 288 17.04 31.28 15.31
CA ARG A 288 17.56 32.10 14.21
C ARG A 288 16.86 31.72 12.89
N PRO A 289 16.50 32.70 12.03
CA PRO A 289 16.08 32.43 10.67
C PRO A 289 17.17 31.75 9.84
N THR A 290 16.80 30.75 9.03
CA THR A 290 17.67 30.16 8.02
C THR A 290 17.61 30.94 6.71
N ASP A 291 18.57 30.72 5.82
CA ASP A 291 18.59 31.32 4.47
C ASP A 291 17.39 30.88 3.60
N SER A 292 16.67 29.84 4.00
CA SER A 292 15.49 29.31 3.32
C SER A 292 14.15 29.81 3.89
N LEU A 293 14.15 30.72 4.87
CA LEU A 293 12.94 31.20 5.56
C LEU A 293 11.81 31.57 4.59
N GLN A 294 12.11 32.37 3.56
CA GLN A 294 11.12 32.82 2.59
C GLN A 294 10.48 31.64 1.83
N GLN A 295 11.30 30.70 1.35
CA GLN A 295 10.82 29.50 0.63
C GLN A 295 10.00 28.59 1.52
N CYS A 296 10.37 28.46 2.81
CA CYS A 296 9.62 27.70 3.80
C CYS A 296 8.24 28.33 4.06
N LEU A 297 8.17 29.65 4.25
CA LEU A 297 6.90 30.37 4.44
C LEU A 297 6.00 30.30 3.19
N GLU A 298 6.57 30.44 1.99
CA GLU A 298 5.85 30.23 0.73
C GLU A 298 5.31 28.80 0.63
N SER A 299 6.10 27.80 1.02
CA SER A 299 5.67 26.40 1.05
C SER A 299 4.54 26.16 2.05
N LEU A 300 4.58 26.80 3.23
CA LEU A 300 3.51 26.75 4.23
C LEU A 300 2.21 27.39 3.73
N SER A 301 2.31 28.41 2.87
CA SER A 301 1.13 29.04 2.27
C SER A 301 0.44 28.15 1.23
N SER A 302 1.09 27.06 0.79
CA SER A 302 0.55 26.15 -0.21
C SER A 302 -0.70 25.42 0.32
N PRO A 303 -1.80 25.39 -0.45
CA PRO A 303 -3.03 24.67 -0.05
C PRO A 303 -2.85 23.15 0.03
N VAL A 304 -1.70 22.63 -0.42
CA VAL A 304 -1.33 21.22 -0.40
C VAL A 304 -0.13 20.93 0.51
N PHE A 305 0.28 21.90 1.35
CA PHE A 305 1.36 21.69 2.29
C PHE A 305 1.08 20.52 3.23
N LYS A 306 2.09 19.66 3.40
CA LYS A 306 2.09 18.61 4.40
C LYS A 306 3.42 18.60 5.12
N LEU A 307 3.37 18.64 6.45
CA LEU A 307 4.55 18.57 7.30
C LEU A 307 5.32 17.25 7.08
N GLU A 308 4.59 16.16 6.83
CA GLU A 308 5.16 14.86 6.47
C GLU A 308 4.52 14.35 5.17
N PRO A 309 5.30 13.83 4.21
CA PRO A 309 4.76 13.36 2.94
C PRO A 309 4.16 11.95 3.05
N ASP A 310 2.94 11.78 2.55
CA ASP A 310 2.17 10.53 2.66
C ASP A 310 2.51 9.47 1.58
N TYR A 311 3.77 9.31 1.15
CA TYR A 311 4.12 8.57 -0.07
C TYR A 311 3.58 7.12 -0.18
N GLY A 312 3.18 6.49 0.93
CA GLY A 312 2.63 5.12 0.98
C GLY A 312 1.13 4.98 1.27
N TYR A 313 0.39 6.07 1.48
CA TYR A 313 -1.04 6.01 1.84
C TYR A 313 -1.95 6.30 0.63
N PRO A 314 -3.11 5.62 0.51
CA PRO A 314 -4.16 5.99 -0.43
C PRO A 314 -4.58 7.45 -0.23
N TYR A 315 -5.14 8.05 -1.28
CA TYR A 315 -5.73 9.38 -1.13
C TYR A 315 -7.03 9.27 -0.33
N ASP A 316 -7.20 10.11 0.68
CA ASP A 316 -8.47 10.26 1.41
C ASP A 316 -9.53 10.99 0.57
N ALA A 317 -9.10 11.66 -0.50
CA ALA A 317 -9.95 12.42 -1.41
C ALA A 317 -10.64 11.54 -2.47
N SER A 318 -11.76 12.02 -3.01
CA SER A 318 -12.45 11.39 -4.14
C SER A 318 -11.58 11.43 -5.42
N PRO A 319 -11.80 10.55 -6.42
CA PRO A 319 -11.06 10.59 -7.68
C PRO A 319 -11.04 11.97 -8.37
N GLU A 320 -12.12 12.74 -8.24
CA GLU A 320 -12.27 14.08 -8.79
C GLU A 320 -11.44 15.11 -8.01
N GLU A 321 -11.45 15.01 -6.68
CA GLU A 321 -10.63 15.86 -5.80
C GLU A 321 -9.14 15.55 -5.94
N ILE A 322 -8.75 14.28 -6.11
CA ILE A 322 -7.37 13.88 -6.39
C ILE A 322 -6.90 14.51 -7.70
N LYS A 323 -7.75 14.48 -8.73
CA LYS A 323 -7.44 15.11 -10.03
C LYS A 323 -7.27 16.63 -9.87
N LYS A 324 -8.18 17.28 -9.13
CA LYS A 324 -8.12 18.72 -8.85
C LYS A 324 -6.88 19.11 -8.02
N GLN A 325 -6.49 18.29 -7.04
CA GLN A 325 -5.26 18.48 -6.27
C GLN A 325 -4.00 18.30 -7.13
N GLN A 326 -3.99 17.33 -8.05
CA GLN A 326 -2.89 17.15 -9.00
C GLN A 326 -2.78 18.34 -9.97
N GLU A 327 -3.91 18.85 -10.46
CA GLU A 327 -3.96 20.04 -11.32
C GLU A 327 -3.46 21.29 -10.55
N ALA A 328 -3.89 21.49 -9.30
CA ALA A 328 -3.40 22.57 -8.44
C ALA A 328 -1.91 22.44 -8.10
N MET A 329 -1.41 21.23 -7.83
CA MET A 329 0.02 20.97 -7.63
C MET A 329 0.84 21.29 -8.88
N MET A 330 0.35 20.96 -10.07
CA MET A 330 1.05 21.26 -11.33
C MET A 330 1.11 22.77 -11.59
N LEU A 331 0.02 23.49 -11.31
CA LEU A 331 -0.01 24.96 -11.41
C LEU A 331 0.98 25.61 -10.43
N HIS A 332 1.04 25.17 -9.18
CA HIS A 332 2.00 25.68 -8.20
C HIS A 332 3.45 25.23 -8.46
N ALA A 333 3.68 24.08 -9.11
CA ALA A 333 5.01 23.61 -9.50
C ALA A 333 5.59 24.35 -10.71
N GLU A 334 4.75 25.01 -11.52
CA GLU A 334 5.18 25.92 -12.59
C GLU A 334 5.63 27.27 -12.00
N ASP A 335 5.06 27.70 -10.88
CA ASP A 335 5.41 28.95 -10.17
C ASP A 335 6.56 28.79 -9.15
N ALA A 336 6.64 27.64 -8.48
CA ALA A 336 7.71 27.31 -7.54
C ALA A 336 8.65 26.29 -8.19
N GLY A 337 9.88 26.71 -8.54
CA GLY A 337 10.92 25.88 -9.14
C GLY A 337 11.44 24.75 -8.23
N LEU A 338 10.58 23.79 -7.86
CA LEU A 338 10.88 22.67 -6.99
C LEU A 338 10.93 21.34 -7.76
N CYS A 339 11.99 20.61 -7.43
CA CYS A 339 12.43 19.36 -8.03
C CYS A 339 11.33 18.29 -8.07
N ILE A 340 10.74 18.06 -9.25
CA ILE A 340 10.14 16.76 -9.55
C ILE A 340 11.28 15.73 -9.51
N PRO A 341 11.23 14.68 -8.67
CA PRO A 341 12.26 13.66 -8.65
C PRO A 341 12.38 13.05 -10.05
N LYS A 342 13.46 13.37 -10.76
CA LYS A 342 13.79 12.71 -12.02
C LYS A 342 14.06 11.25 -11.70
N THR A 343 13.09 10.38 -11.95
CA THR A 343 13.33 8.94 -12.04
C THR A 343 14.17 8.68 -13.30
N ARG A 344 15.48 9.00 -13.24
CA ARG A 344 16.44 8.52 -14.22
C ARG A 344 16.54 7.01 -14.05
N ARG A 345 16.11 6.26 -15.06
CA ARG A 345 16.52 4.85 -15.22
C ARG A 345 18.05 4.84 -15.18
N LYS A 346 18.65 4.10 -14.24
CA LYS A 346 20.00 3.58 -14.48
C LYS A 346 19.86 2.63 -15.66
N SER A 347 20.32 3.05 -16.83
CA SER A 347 20.63 2.13 -17.91
C SER A 347 21.74 1.22 -17.39
N THR A 348 21.42 -0.03 -17.09
CA THR A 348 22.42 -1.09 -17.03
C THR A 348 23.01 -1.23 -18.43
N ILE A 349 24.06 -0.47 -18.71
CA ILE A 349 24.99 -0.83 -19.78
C ILE A 349 25.79 -1.99 -19.19
N SER A 350 25.57 -3.16 -19.76
CA SER A 350 26.41 -4.33 -19.57
C SER A 350 27.72 -4.05 -20.28
N GLU A 351 28.75 -3.63 -19.56
CA GLU A 351 30.14 -3.75 -20.03
C GLU A 351 30.47 -5.24 -20.05
N HIS A 352 30.32 -5.85 -21.23
CA HIS A 352 31.05 -7.06 -21.56
C HIS A 352 32.40 -6.61 -22.12
N ASP A 353 33.46 -6.77 -21.31
CA ASP A 353 34.83 -6.86 -21.80
C ASP A 353 34.97 -8.15 -22.64
N PRO A 354 35.35 -8.07 -23.92
CA PRO A 354 35.94 -9.20 -24.61
C PRO A 354 37.46 -9.09 -24.44
N THR A 355 37.99 -9.95 -23.59
CA THR A 355 39.41 -10.32 -23.64
C THR A 355 39.66 -11.08 -24.95
N THR A 356 40.41 -10.45 -25.86
CA THR A 356 41.42 -11.09 -26.72
C THR A 356 42.31 -10.03 -27.35
#